data_AF-A0A357XSX0-F1
#
_entry.id   AF-A0A357XSX0-F1
#
_cell.length_a   1.000
_cell.length_b   1.000
_cell.length_c   1.000
_cell.angle_alpha   90.00
_cell.angle_beta   90.00
_cell.angle_gamma   90.00
#
_symmetry.space_group_name_H-M   'P 1'
#
loop_
_entity.id
_entity.type
_entity.pdbx_description
1 polymer ?
#
loop_
_entity_poly.entity_id
_entity_poly.type
_entity_poly.pdbx_seq_one_letter_code
_entity_poly.pdbx_strand_id
1 'polypeptide(L)'
;GVVSLNLPVCAQVVSGRATRTTHPKIIAGFKKLLTLVSGQDFQVENPFLWKTKTDVVRDIIKADCADLIQHSVSCAHTWQMKTTVHSHCGTCSQCIDRRFAIIAAEAEQYDPLEPYAVDVFTQGRENDVHVVKDRMMFATYIGRANRVLKTPTSWDFLRTYPEVRRILNDLDNPTKTASLERAYDLYKSHAFDIRSAIKTLIARHSEALLDRTLPADAFLRMVYESALPVCVPVTPVLEEQPDNIFHKRGDVWELRFNGKKPFNLSSAGKGCEYIRELLIRPNQDAPVWEIVANDESDLLKAALGQVGDSKIDPEGLKTYYNRLTAANAELEKAQKNDDDAACDRLTEEIAGIRQEVNRVTHNGKIIDVNEEKRKHYNSFLRAVKRAITKIGETDAAFAEHLNNSIHYGNHPVYNPPSPIQWETDHVVVNS
;
A
#
# COMPACT_ATOMS: atom_id res chain seq x y z
N GLY A 1 5.52 5.16 17.86
CA GLY A 1 6.36 6.21 17.30
C GLY A 1 6.30 6.22 15.79
N VAL A 2 7.09 7.09 15.14
CA VAL A 2 7.08 7.34 13.69
C VAL A 2 7.18 6.07 12.83
N VAL A 3 8.06 5.13 13.20
CA VAL A 3 8.24 3.86 12.46
C VAL A 3 6.99 2.97 12.54
N SER A 4 6.30 2.94 13.68
CA SER A 4 5.07 2.16 13.89
C SER A 4 3.92 2.63 13.00
N LEU A 5 3.83 3.95 12.75
CA LEU A 5 2.79 4.54 11.91
C LEU A 5 3.04 4.29 10.41
N ASN A 6 4.29 4.01 10.05
CA ASN A 6 4.69 3.51 8.74
C ASN A 6 4.11 4.32 7.57
N LEU A 7 4.12 5.66 7.70
CA LEU A 7 3.81 6.52 6.57
C LEU A 7 4.90 6.31 5.51
N PRO A 8 4.52 6.13 4.24
CA PRO A 8 5.47 5.77 3.20
C PRO A 8 6.57 6.81 3.14
N VAL A 9 7.78 6.34 3.44
CA VAL A 9 9.00 7.15 3.44
C VAL A 9 9.36 7.42 1.98
N CYS A 10 9.31 6.38 1.13
CA CYS A 10 9.34 6.45 -0.33
C CYS A 10 8.52 5.30 -0.94
N ALA A 11 8.26 5.34 -2.26
CA ALA A 11 7.51 4.31 -2.99
C ALA A 11 8.12 2.89 -2.88
N GLN A 12 9.43 2.78 -2.57
CA GLN A 12 10.13 1.51 -2.40
C GLN A 12 9.98 0.88 -1.00
N VAL A 13 9.49 1.64 -0.02
CA VAL A 13 9.17 1.18 1.35
C VAL A 13 7.64 1.16 1.52
N VAL A 14 6.97 0.50 0.58
CA VAL A 14 5.52 0.27 0.61
C VAL A 14 5.27 -1.23 0.70
N SER A 15 4.21 -1.63 1.40
CA SER A 15 3.78 -3.02 1.59
C SER A 15 4.69 -3.86 2.51
N GLY A 16 4.94 -5.15 2.21
CA GLY A 16 5.58 -6.13 3.09
C GLY A 16 7.04 -5.87 3.51
N ARG A 17 7.66 -4.78 3.04
CA ARG A 17 9.05 -4.39 3.37
C ARG A 17 9.17 -3.53 4.63
N ALA A 18 8.05 -3.06 5.16
CA ALA A 18 8.03 -2.27 6.39
C ALA A 18 7.36 -3.06 7.52
N THR A 19 8.04 -3.18 8.65
CA THR A 19 7.50 -3.87 9.84
C THR A 19 6.23 -3.17 10.32
N ARG A 20 5.16 -3.95 10.50
CA ARG A 20 3.86 -3.48 11.02
C ARG A 20 3.55 -4.01 12.40
N THR A 21 4.51 -4.68 13.06
CA THR A 21 4.31 -5.38 14.34
C THR A 21 3.73 -4.50 15.44
N THR A 22 4.04 -3.19 15.42
CA THR A 22 3.56 -2.21 16.39
C THR A 22 2.57 -1.20 15.80
N HIS A 23 2.08 -1.44 14.58
CA HIS A 23 1.12 -0.54 13.91
C HIS A 23 -0.23 -0.55 14.65
N PRO A 24 -0.94 0.59 14.80
CA PRO A 24 -2.22 0.67 15.53
C PRO A 24 -3.23 -0.41 15.13
N LYS A 25 -3.44 -0.61 13.83
CA LYS A 25 -4.27 -1.70 13.29
C LYS A 25 -3.89 -3.10 13.78
N ILE A 26 -2.59 -3.39 13.88
CA ILE A 26 -2.10 -4.69 14.33
C ILE A 26 -2.30 -4.83 15.84
N ILE A 27 -2.02 -3.78 16.62
CA ILE A 27 -2.27 -3.75 18.06
C ILE A 27 -3.76 -3.94 18.38
N ALA A 28 -4.64 -3.23 17.66
CA ALA A 28 -6.10 -3.38 17.81
C ALA A 28 -6.58 -4.79 17.43
N GLY A 29 -6.05 -5.36 16.35
CA GLY A 29 -6.32 -6.75 15.97
C GLY A 29 -5.84 -7.76 17.01
N PHE A 30 -4.67 -7.54 17.59
CA PHE A 30 -4.09 -8.42 18.60
C PHE A 30 -4.85 -8.34 19.93
N LYS A 31 -5.24 -7.13 20.34
CA LYS A 31 -6.19 -6.90 21.45
C LYS A 31 -7.46 -7.73 21.26
N LYS A 32 -8.11 -7.60 20.09
CA LYS A 32 -9.33 -8.35 19.76
C LYS A 32 -9.11 -9.86 19.84
N LEU A 33 -8.00 -10.36 19.31
CA LEU A 33 -7.67 -11.79 19.36
C LEU A 33 -7.52 -12.29 20.80
N LEU A 34 -6.73 -11.58 21.63
CA LEU A 34 -6.49 -11.99 23.02
C LEU A 34 -7.76 -11.90 23.88
N THR A 35 -8.62 -10.91 23.63
CA THR A 35 -9.96 -10.84 24.26
C THR A 35 -10.81 -12.06 23.91
N LEU A 36 -10.83 -12.48 22.64
CA LEU A 36 -11.59 -13.66 22.20
C LEU A 36 -11.04 -14.96 22.79
N VAL A 37 -9.72 -15.10 22.85
CA VAL A 37 -9.05 -16.31 23.38
C VAL A 37 -9.20 -16.42 24.89
N SER A 38 -9.06 -15.31 25.62
CA SER A 38 -9.15 -15.31 27.08
C SER A 38 -10.59 -15.31 27.61
N GLY A 39 -11.56 -14.90 26.80
CA GLY A 39 -12.94 -14.68 27.24
C GLY A 39 -13.09 -13.50 28.20
N GLN A 40 -12.06 -12.68 28.37
CA GLN A 40 -12.03 -11.50 29.22
C GLN A 40 -11.57 -10.28 28.42
N ASP A 41 -11.90 -9.08 28.90
CA ASP A 41 -11.39 -7.86 28.27
C ASP A 41 -9.87 -7.78 28.42
N PHE A 42 -9.15 -7.88 27.31
CA PHE A 42 -7.71 -7.80 27.26
C PHE A 42 -7.27 -6.48 26.62
N GLN A 43 -6.24 -5.85 27.17
CA GLN A 43 -5.67 -4.61 26.64
C GLN A 43 -4.26 -4.86 26.08
N VAL A 44 -3.99 -4.34 24.90
CA VAL A 44 -2.65 -4.32 24.30
C VAL A 44 -2.33 -2.89 23.96
N GLU A 45 -1.30 -2.34 24.60
CA GLU A 45 -0.93 -0.94 24.46
C GLU A 45 0.51 -0.79 23.96
N ASN A 46 0.73 0.24 23.15
CA ASN A 46 2.08 0.69 22.80
C ASN A 46 2.31 2.04 23.49
N PRO A 47 3.01 2.08 24.64
CA PRO A 47 3.19 3.32 25.41
C PRO A 47 4.04 4.36 24.68
N PHE A 48 4.77 3.96 23.63
CA PHE A 48 5.63 4.83 22.84
C PHE A 48 4.98 5.27 21.53
N LEU A 49 3.66 5.07 21.36
CA LEU A 49 2.95 5.39 20.13
C LEU A 49 3.15 6.84 19.70
N TRP A 50 3.03 7.77 20.64
CA TRP A 50 3.11 9.22 20.44
C TRP A 50 4.46 9.83 20.79
N LYS A 51 5.52 9.01 20.82
CA LYS A 51 6.88 9.45 21.12
C LYS A 51 7.78 9.28 19.90
N THR A 52 8.65 10.25 19.64
CA THR A 52 9.78 10.04 18.73
C THR A 52 10.79 9.10 19.39
N LYS A 53 11.72 8.55 18.62
CA LYS A 53 12.79 7.75 19.19
C LYS A 53 13.70 8.60 20.10
N THR A 54 13.87 9.88 19.78
CA THR A 54 14.55 10.88 20.61
C THR A 54 13.84 11.06 21.95
N ASP A 55 12.50 11.15 21.96
CA ASP A 55 11.73 11.26 23.20
C ASP A 55 11.92 10.02 24.08
N VAL A 56 11.94 8.83 23.49
CA VAL A 56 12.22 7.58 24.21
C VAL A 56 13.64 7.60 24.80
N VAL A 57 14.64 8.07 24.07
CA VAL A 57 16.01 8.22 24.60
C VAL A 57 16.04 9.21 25.78
N ARG A 58 15.36 10.36 25.66
CA ARG A 58 15.24 11.34 26.74
C ARG A 58 14.54 10.77 27.96
N ASP A 59 13.50 9.94 27.78
CA ASP A 59 12.82 9.25 28.89
C ASP A 59 13.76 8.27 29.60
N ILE A 60 14.57 7.51 28.86
CA ILE A 60 15.56 6.58 29.43
C ILE A 60 16.58 7.34 30.29
N ILE A 61 17.09 8.47 29.78
CA ILE A 61 18.03 9.34 30.51
C ILE A 61 17.36 9.90 31.77
N LYS A 62 16.13 10.40 31.64
CA LYS A 62 15.35 10.95 32.76
C LYS A 62 15.07 9.90 33.84
N ALA A 63 14.98 8.63 33.45
CA ALA A 63 14.80 7.50 34.35
C ALA A 63 16.10 7.00 35.00
N ASP A 64 17.24 7.67 34.78
CA ASP A 64 18.56 7.27 35.27
C ASP A 64 19.04 5.90 34.74
N CYS A 65 18.63 5.58 33.51
CA CYS A 65 18.94 4.30 32.84
C CYS A 65 19.76 4.51 31.55
N ALA A 66 20.49 5.61 31.45
CA ALA A 66 21.19 6.00 30.22
C ALA A 66 22.27 4.98 29.80
N ASP A 67 22.90 4.33 30.77
CA ASP A 67 23.88 3.25 30.57
C ASP A 67 23.31 2.05 29.80
N LEU A 68 21.99 1.80 29.88
CA LEU A 68 21.33 0.71 29.16
C LEU A 68 21.23 0.96 27.65
N ILE A 69 21.40 2.20 27.19
CA ILE A 69 21.31 2.55 25.76
C ILE A 69 22.31 1.72 24.95
N GLN A 70 23.56 1.59 25.41
CA GLN A 70 24.62 0.87 24.71
C GLN A 70 24.31 -0.63 24.49
N HIS A 71 23.46 -1.21 25.35
CA HIS A 71 23.07 -2.62 25.31
C HIS A 71 21.83 -2.88 24.45
N SER A 72 21.11 -1.83 24.05
CA SER A 72 19.92 -1.95 23.21
C SER A 72 20.28 -2.09 21.73
N VAL A 73 19.53 -2.94 21.02
CA VAL A 73 19.75 -3.18 19.58
C VAL A 73 18.56 -2.69 18.77
N SER A 74 18.79 -1.71 17.90
CA SER A 74 17.78 -1.22 16.96
C SER A 74 17.86 -1.86 15.57
N CYS A 75 18.98 -2.51 15.24
CA CYS A 75 19.26 -2.97 13.89
C CYS A 75 18.15 -3.88 13.33
N ALA A 76 17.83 -3.72 12.04
CA ALA A 76 16.90 -4.61 11.33
C ALA A 76 17.58 -5.87 10.78
N HIS A 77 18.91 -5.89 10.74
CA HIS A 77 19.72 -6.96 10.16
C HIS A 77 20.37 -7.83 11.25
N THR A 78 19.75 -7.97 12.42
CA THR A 78 20.29 -8.75 13.56
C THR A 78 20.72 -10.16 13.18
N TRP A 79 19.97 -10.83 12.31
CA TRP A 79 20.30 -12.17 11.79
C TRP A 79 21.56 -12.22 10.90
N GLN A 80 21.92 -11.10 10.28
CA GLN A 80 23.12 -10.95 9.45
C GLN A 80 24.32 -10.48 10.27
N MET A 81 24.09 -9.86 11.44
CA MET A 81 25.11 -9.49 12.41
C MET A 81 25.57 -10.76 13.15
N LYS A 82 26.34 -11.61 12.47
CA LYS A 82 26.78 -12.94 12.96
C LYS A 82 27.94 -12.89 13.96
N THR A 83 28.51 -11.71 14.22
CA THR A 83 29.63 -11.54 15.16
C THR A 83 29.14 -10.90 16.46
N THR A 84 29.76 -11.25 17.58
CA THR A 84 29.52 -10.59 18.88
C THR A 84 30.10 -9.17 18.94
N VAL A 85 30.82 -8.75 17.89
CA VAL A 85 31.55 -7.47 17.84
C VAL A 85 30.65 -6.34 17.34
N HIS A 86 29.82 -6.58 16.32
CA HIS A 86 28.95 -5.54 15.74
C HIS A 86 27.48 -5.89 15.94
N SER A 87 26.80 -5.18 16.85
CA SER A 87 25.36 -5.33 17.07
C SER A 87 24.51 -4.49 16.11
N HIS A 88 25.12 -3.56 15.40
CA HIS A 88 24.47 -2.66 14.45
C HIS A 88 25.19 -2.65 13.10
N CYS A 89 24.42 -2.72 12.00
CA CYS A 89 25.01 -2.64 10.66
C CYS A 89 25.41 -1.20 10.26
N GLY A 90 24.82 -0.17 10.87
CA GLY A 90 25.09 1.22 10.50
C GLY A 90 24.47 1.67 9.16
N THR A 91 23.79 0.77 8.45
CA THR A 91 23.27 1.06 7.12
C THR A 91 21.74 1.06 7.02
N CYS A 92 21.06 0.25 7.83
CA CYS A 92 19.60 0.12 7.75
C CYS A 92 18.87 1.33 8.37
N SER A 93 17.60 1.49 7.98
CA SER A 93 16.73 2.59 8.46
C SER A 93 16.65 2.70 9.99
N GLN A 94 16.71 1.58 10.70
CA GLN A 94 16.62 1.58 12.16
C GLN A 94 17.91 2.05 12.83
N CYS A 95 19.08 1.77 12.23
CA CYS A 95 20.36 2.30 12.68
C CYS A 95 20.45 3.81 12.41
N ILE A 96 19.98 4.25 11.23
CA ILE A 96 19.91 5.67 10.86
C ILE A 96 19.02 6.44 11.85
N ASP A 97 17.79 5.97 12.09
CA ASP A 97 16.86 6.61 13.03
C ASP A 97 17.38 6.60 14.47
N ARG A 98 18.04 5.52 14.90
CA ARG A 98 18.73 5.47 16.21
C ARG A 98 19.79 6.57 16.31
N ARG A 99 20.70 6.66 15.34
CA ARG A 99 21.78 7.64 15.38
C ARG A 99 21.27 9.08 15.36
N PHE A 100 20.23 9.39 14.59
CA PHE A 100 19.56 10.70 14.67
C PHE A 100 18.97 10.96 16.06
N ALA A 101 18.27 9.99 16.63
CA ALA A 101 17.65 10.13 17.95
C ALA A 101 18.69 10.33 19.07
N ILE A 102 19.79 9.58 19.05
CA ILE A 102 20.87 9.72 20.03
C ILE A 102 21.49 11.12 19.98
N ILE A 103 21.81 11.62 18.79
CA ILE A 103 22.41 12.96 18.63
C ILE A 103 21.41 14.04 19.06
N ALA A 104 20.15 13.94 18.63
CA ALA A 104 19.12 14.92 18.97
C ALA A 104 18.73 14.91 20.47
N ALA A 105 19.04 13.83 21.18
CA ALA A 105 18.87 13.69 22.62
C ALA A 105 20.16 14.01 23.41
N GLU A 106 21.25 14.39 22.73
CA GLU A 106 22.56 14.66 23.36
C GLU A 106 23.09 13.46 24.17
N ALA A 107 22.85 12.25 23.66
CA ALA A 107 23.06 10.99 24.37
C ALA A 107 24.27 10.17 23.85
N GLU A 108 25.14 10.78 23.06
CA GLU A 108 26.18 10.05 22.31
C GLU A 108 27.20 9.33 23.20
N GLN A 109 27.48 9.83 24.41
CA GLN A 109 28.34 9.11 25.35
C GLN A 109 27.78 7.73 25.78
N TYR A 110 26.49 7.48 25.55
CA TYR A 110 25.82 6.22 25.87
C TYR A 110 25.55 5.33 24.63
N ASP A 111 25.94 5.76 23.44
CA ASP A 111 25.83 5.00 22.18
C ASP A 111 27.17 5.02 21.43
N PRO A 112 28.17 4.26 21.92
CA PRO A 112 29.48 4.13 21.29
C PRO A 112 29.37 3.69 19.83
N LEU A 113 30.37 4.04 19.01
CA LEU A 113 30.39 3.71 17.57
C LEU A 113 30.91 2.30 17.31
N GLU A 114 31.69 1.73 18.23
CA GLU A 114 32.33 0.42 18.13
C GLU A 114 31.36 -0.73 17.79
N PRO A 115 30.13 -0.78 18.33
CA PRO A 115 29.16 -1.81 17.97
C PRO A 115 28.54 -1.63 16.58
N TYR A 116 28.81 -0.53 15.87
CA TYR A 116 28.38 -0.30 14.50
C TYR A 116 29.44 -0.81 13.52
N ALA A 117 29.03 -1.65 12.56
CA ALA A 117 29.91 -2.11 11.49
C ALA A 117 30.37 -0.96 10.58
N VAL A 118 29.54 0.07 10.43
CA VAL A 118 29.82 1.30 9.68
C VAL A 118 29.25 2.49 10.46
N ASP A 119 30.02 3.57 10.62
CA ASP A 119 29.44 4.82 11.11
C ASP A 119 28.43 5.36 10.08
N VAL A 120 27.19 5.54 10.52
CA VAL A 120 26.06 6.01 9.71
C VAL A 120 26.42 7.24 8.88
N PHE A 121 27.12 8.23 9.45
CA PHE A 121 27.24 9.55 8.84
C PHE A 121 28.56 9.84 8.13
N THR A 122 29.67 9.31 8.64
CA THR A 122 31.01 9.76 8.23
C THR A 122 31.79 8.75 7.39
N GLN A 123 31.45 7.46 7.49
CA GLN A 123 32.15 6.41 6.73
C GLN A 123 31.48 6.17 5.36
N GLY A 124 32.32 5.86 4.38
CA GLY A 124 31.91 5.45 3.04
C GLY A 124 31.46 4.00 3.00
N ARG A 125 30.79 3.62 1.91
CA ARG A 125 30.04 2.36 1.81
C ARG A 125 30.36 1.55 0.54
N GLU A 126 31.37 1.93 -0.22
CA GLU A 126 31.66 1.38 -1.56
C GLU A 126 31.88 -0.14 -1.63
N ASN A 127 32.18 -0.81 -0.51
CA ASN A 127 32.46 -2.26 -0.47
C ASN A 127 31.29 -3.16 -0.04
N ASP A 128 30.10 -2.61 0.23
CA ASP A 128 28.95 -3.40 0.68
C ASP A 128 27.87 -3.49 -0.43
N VAL A 129 27.62 -4.72 -0.92
CA VAL A 129 26.71 -5.03 -2.03
C VAL A 129 25.25 -4.63 -1.71
N HIS A 130 24.93 -4.32 -0.46
CA HIS A 130 23.63 -3.82 -0.02
C HIS A 130 23.43 -2.30 -0.19
N VAL A 131 24.48 -1.55 -0.56
CA VAL A 131 24.58 -0.08 -0.39
C VAL A 131 23.78 0.75 -1.39
N VAL A 132 23.52 0.23 -2.59
CA VAL A 132 22.77 0.97 -3.61
C VAL A 132 21.33 1.26 -3.14
N LYS A 133 20.76 0.41 -2.27
CA LYS A 133 19.41 0.63 -1.70
C LYS A 133 19.38 1.63 -0.53
N ASP A 134 20.53 1.95 0.07
CA ASP A 134 20.59 2.65 1.36
C ASP A 134 20.80 4.17 1.24
N ARG A 135 21.43 4.66 0.16
CA ARG A 135 21.60 6.11 -0.11
C ARG A 135 20.27 6.85 -0.21
N MET A 136 19.28 6.20 -0.83
CA MET A 136 17.93 6.73 -0.97
C MET A 136 17.24 6.87 0.40
N MET A 137 17.52 5.95 1.34
CA MET A 137 16.88 5.98 2.68
C MET A 137 17.25 7.23 3.45
N PHE A 138 18.54 7.56 3.53
CA PHE A 138 18.99 8.74 4.25
C PHE A 138 18.46 10.06 3.65
N ALA A 139 18.57 10.22 2.33
CA ALA A 139 17.99 11.37 1.62
C ALA A 139 16.48 11.51 1.89
N THR A 140 15.78 10.38 2.03
CA THR A 140 14.35 10.36 2.32
C THR A 140 14.02 10.84 3.74
N TYR A 141 14.84 10.53 4.76
CA TYR A 141 14.66 11.08 6.11
C TYR A 141 14.70 12.60 6.10
N ILE A 142 15.69 13.18 5.40
CA ILE A 142 15.88 14.63 5.28
C ILE A 142 14.78 15.28 4.46
N GLY A 143 14.48 14.72 3.28
CA GLY A 143 13.43 15.20 2.40
C GLY A 143 12.07 15.24 3.08
N ARG A 144 11.74 14.19 3.83
CA ARG A 144 10.51 14.13 4.63
C ARG A 144 10.51 15.16 5.75
N ALA A 145 11.60 15.26 6.53
CA ALA A 145 11.71 16.25 7.60
C ALA A 145 11.49 17.68 7.07
N ASN A 146 12.15 18.03 5.96
CA ASN A 146 11.99 19.32 5.30
C ASN A 146 10.55 19.55 4.81
N ARG A 147 9.91 18.53 4.25
CA ARG A 147 8.52 18.64 3.75
C ARG A 147 7.52 18.83 4.89
N VAL A 148 7.63 18.03 5.96
CA VAL A 148 6.76 18.14 7.14
C VAL A 148 6.89 19.49 7.81
N LEU A 149 8.11 20.02 7.96
CA LEU A 149 8.31 21.35 8.56
C LEU A 149 7.78 22.51 7.70
N LYS A 150 7.64 22.31 6.39
CA LYS A 150 7.01 23.27 5.46
C LYS A 150 5.49 23.08 5.33
N THR A 151 4.96 21.99 5.87
CA THR A 151 3.52 21.75 5.90
C THR A 151 2.93 22.64 7.00
N PRO A 152 1.90 23.46 6.73
CA PRO A 152 1.37 24.39 7.72
C PRO A 152 0.37 23.72 8.66
N THR A 153 -0.47 22.81 8.16
CA THR A 153 -1.60 22.24 8.91
C THR A 153 -1.61 20.72 8.89
N SER A 154 -2.29 20.12 9.87
CA SER A 154 -2.53 18.67 9.94
C SER A 154 -3.34 18.14 8.75
N TRP A 155 -4.19 18.97 8.15
CA TRP A 155 -4.94 18.67 6.92
C TRP A 155 -4.05 18.65 5.68
N ASP A 156 -3.10 19.58 5.56
CA ASP A 156 -2.08 19.52 4.49
C ASP A 156 -1.16 18.31 4.67
N PHE A 157 -0.86 17.95 5.92
CA PHE A 157 -0.13 16.73 6.23
C PHE A 157 -0.91 15.50 5.77
N LEU A 158 -2.21 15.43 6.04
CA LEU A 158 -3.09 14.35 5.56
C LEU A 158 -3.16 14.29 4.03
N ARG A 159 -3.19 15.44 3.35
CA ARG A 159 -3.20 15.51 1.88
C ARG A 159 -1.89 15.02 1.28
N THR A 160 -0.78 15.30 1.97
CA THR A 160 0.57 14.88 1.56
C THR A 160 0.84 13.41 1.88
N TYR A 161 0.29 12.90 2.99
CA TYR A 161 0.44 11.52 3.46
C TYR A 161 -0.95 10.90 3.77
N PRO A 162 -1.74 10.54 2.74
CA PRO A 162 -3.10 10.01 2.92
C PRO A 162 -3.15 8.70 3.72
N GLU A 163 -2.04 7.97 3.81
CA GLU A 163 -1.90 6.71 4.55
C GLU A 163 -2.12 6.90 6.05
N VAL A 164 -1.98 8.12 6.57
CA VAL A 164 -2.38 8.47 7.95
C VAL A 164 -3.83 8.08 8.22
N ARG A 165 -4.71 8.11 7.23
CA ARG A 165 -6.12 7.66 7.39
C ARG A 165 -6.24 6.22 7.89
N ARG A 166 -5.26 5.36 7.56
CA ARG A 166 -5.25 3.94 7.96
C ARG A 166 -5.04 3.75 9.45
N ILE A 167 -4.43 4.71 10.14
CA ILE A 167 -4.26 4.65 11.60
C ILE A 167 -5.41 5.33 12.34
N LEU A 168 -6.09 6.33 11.75
CA LEU A 168 -7.10 7.13 12.46
C LEU A 168 -8.29 6.32 13.00
N ASN A 169 -8.60 5.16 12.42
CA ASN A 169 -9.72 4.30 12.86
C ASN A 169 -9.35 3.37 14.02
N ASP A 170 -8.07 3.06 14.19
CA ASP A 170 -7.57 2.04 15.11
C ASP A 170 -6.84 2.66 16.32
N LEU A 171 -7.12 3.94 16.61
CA LEU A 171 -6.55 4.70 17.72
C LEU A 171 -7.62 4.98 18.77
N ASP A 172 -7.33 4.70 20.03
CA ASP A 172 -8.18 5.02 21.19
C ASP A 172 -8.13 6.53 21.50
N ASN A 173 -8.66 7.35 20.60
CA ASN A 173 -8.78 8.79 20.75
C ASN A 173 -10.24 9.23 20.54
N PRO A 174 -10.69 10.31 21.21
CA PRO A 174 -12.09 10.72 21.20
C PRO A 174 -12.58 11.22 19.82
N THR A 175 -11.69 11.70 18.95
CA THR A 175 -12.04 12.12 17.57
C THR A 175 -10.93 11.83 16.56
N LYS A 176 -11.31 11.61 15.30
CA LYS A 176 -10.35 11.43 14.18
C LYS A 176 -9.47 12.67 13.96
N THR A 177 -10.02 13.86 14.18
CA THR A 177 -9.27 15.13 14.07
C THR A 177 -8.17 15.19 15.12
N ALA A 178 -8.45 14.84 16.38
CA ALA A 178 -7.44 14.81 17.43
C ALA A 178 -6.33 13.79 17.15
N SER A 179 -6.67 12.61 16.62
CA SER A 179 -5.69 11.62 16.16
C SER A 179 -4.81 12.14 15.03
N LEU A 180 -5.38 12.92 14.10
CA LEU A 180 -4.63 13.51 12.99
C LEU A 180 -3.65 14.59 13.49
N GLU A 181 -4.09 15.45 14.41
CA GLU A 181 -3.21 16.45 15.04
C GLU A 181 -2.05 15.78 15.78
N ARG A 182 -2.32 14.75 16.61
CA ARG A 182 -1.27 14.01 17.32
C ARG A 182 -0.28 13.33 16.38
N ALA A 183 -0.76 12.76 15.28
CA ALA A 183 0.12 12.19 14.26
C ALA A 183 0.98 13.28 13.61
N TYR A 184 0.38 14.41 13.24
CA TYR A 184 1.10 15.54 12.67
C TYR A 184 2.16 16.09 13.62
N ASP A 185 1.83 16.30 14.90
CA ASP A 185 2.76 16.76 15.93
C ASP A 185 3.94 15.80 16.12
N LEU A 186 3.68 14.49 16.18
CA LEU A 186 4.73 13.47 16.26
C LEU A 186 5.72 13.58 15.10
N TYR A 187 5.22 13.77 13.87
CA TYR A 187 6.07 13.91 12.69
C TYR A 187 6.81 15.26 12.65
N LYS A 188 6.22 16.35 13.17
CA LYS A 188 6.92 17.63 13.34
C LYS A 188 8.06 17.52 14.35
N SER A 189 7.83 16.90 15.49
CA SER A 189 8.87 16.66 16.51
C SER A 189 10.01 15.83 15.93
N HIS A 190 9.69 14.74 15.21
CA HIS A 190 10.72 13.93 14.54
C HIS A 190 11.50 14.71 13.48
N ALA A 191 10.83 15.53 12.69
CA ALA A 191 11.48 16.37 11.70
C ALA A 191 12.41 17.42 12.35
N PHE A 192 12.01 17.97 13.51
CA PHE A 192 12.86 18.85 14.30
C PHE A 192 14.08 18.12 14.84
N ASP A 193 13.91 16.92 15.41
CA ASP A 193 15.01 16.09 15.93
C ASP A 193 16.03 15.80 14.82
N ILE A 194 15.58 15.38 13.62
CA ILE A 194 16.46 15.15 12.46
C ILE A 194 17.24 16.42 12.11
N ARG A 195 16.57 17.57 12.00
CA ARG A 195 17.26 18.83 11.69
C ARG A 195 18.27 19.23 12.76
N SER A 196 17.94 19.01 14.03
CA SER A 196 18.83 19.31 15.15
C SER A 196 20.10 18.47 15.05
N ALA A 197 19.93 17.15 14.87
CA ALA A 197 21.06 16.23 14.72
C ALA A 197 21.95 16.57 13.51
N ILE A 198 21.36 16.93 12.37
CA ILE A 198 22.11 17.37 11.18
C ILE A 198 22.93 18.62 11.47
N LYS A 199 22.34 19.62 12.15
CA LYS A 199 23.08 20.84 12.54
C LYS A 199 24.27 20.51 13.43
N THR A 200 24.08 19.63 14.43
CA THR A 200 25.15 19.18 15.31
C THR A 200 26.26 18.48 14.53
N LEU A 201 25.91 17.59 13.60
CA LEU A 201 26.86 16.89 12.74
C LEU A 201 27.65 17.84 11.84
N ILE A 202 26.97 18.79 11.18
CA ILE A 202 27.64 19.79 10.32
C ILE A 202 28.62 20.64 11.13
N ALA A 203 28.22 21.10 12.32
CA ALA A 203 29.11 21.87 13.19
C ALA A 203 30.36 21.06 13.59
N ARG A 204 30.15 19.81 14.01
CA ARG A 204 31.22 18.91 14.46
C ARG A 204 32.21 18.54 13.35
N HIS A 205 31.72 18.33 12.14
CA HIS A 205 32.55 17.90 11.00
C HIS A 205 32.81 19.03 10.00
N SER A 206 32.73 20.29 10.45
CA SER A 206 32.89 21.47 9.60
C SER A 206 34.24 21.48 8.87
N GLU A 207 35.35 21.20 9.55
CA GLU A 207 36.68 21.09 8.91
C GLU A 207 36.72 19.98 7.86
N ALA A 208 36.28 18.77 8.20
CA ALA A 208 36.27 17.64 7.26
C ALA A 208 35.37 17.88 6.03
N LEU A 209 34.29 18.65 6.18
CA LEU A 209 33.43 19.08 5.09
C LEU A 209 34.10 20.14 4.22
N LEU A 210 34.76 21.14 4.83
CA LEU A 210 35.48 22.20 4.11
C LEU A 210 36.68 21.66 3.34
N ASP A 211 37.45 20.77 3.98
CA ASP A 211 38.65 20.13 3.41
C ASP A 211 38.30 18.98 2.46
N ARG A 212 37.02 18.61 2.35
CA ARG A 212 36.51 17.52 1.50
C ARG A 212 37.18 16.16 1.78
N THR A 213 37.48 15.88 3.03
CA THR A 213 38.14 14.64 3.46
C THR A 213 37.17 13.50 3.72
N LEU A 214 35.87 13.78 3.82
CA LEU A 214 34.84 12.74 3.93
C LEU A 214 34.72 11.92 2.63
N PRO A 215 34.54 10.59 2.71
CA PRO A 215 34.25 9.73 1.56
C PRO A 215 33.08 10.27 0.73
N ALA A 216 33.16 10.12 -0.60
CA ALA A 216 32.17 10.66 -1.55
C ALA A 216 30.73 10.20 -1.26
N ASP A 217 30.59 9.01 -0.68
CA ASP A 217 29.31 8.40 -0.35
C ASP A 217 28.98 8.39 1.14
N ALA A 218 29.75 9.09 1.96
CA ALA A 218 29.39 9.38 3.33
C ALA A 218 28.11 10.24 3.36
N PHE A 219 27.15 9.84 4.19
CA PHE A 219 25.85 10.52 4.26
C PHE A 219 25.96 12.00 4.63
N LEU A 220 26.86 12.37 5.54
CA LEU A 220 27.05 13.76 5.94
C LEU A 220 27.54 14.63 4.77
N ARG A 221 28.45 14.09 3.95
CA ARG A 221 28.90 14.74 2.71
C ARG A 221 27.75 14.85 1.71
N MET A 222 26.96 13.80 1.54
CA MET A 222 25.79 13.85 0.67
C MET A 222 24.81 14.97 1.06
N VAL A 223 24.53 15.23 2.35
CA VAL A 223 23.61 16.35 2.74
C VAL A 223 24.13 17.70 2.24
N TYR A 224 25.43 17.93 2.42
CA TYR A 224 26.07 19.19 2.09
C TYR A 224 26.24 19.35 0.58
N GLU A 225 26.68 18.29 -0.11
CA GLU A 225 26.99 18.31 -1.53
C GLU A 225 25.79 17.99 -2.44
N SER A 226 24.62 17.58 -1.91
CA SER A 226 23.40 17.37 -2.73
C SER A 226 22.91 18.64 -3.42
N ALA A 227 23.42 19.82 -3.05
CA ALA A 227 23.21 21.09 -3.74
C ALA A 227 24.44 21.58 -4.52
N LEU A 228 25.58 20.86 -4.45
CA LEU A 228 26.72 21.12 -5.31
C LEU A 228 26.50 20.40 -6.64
N PRO A 229 26.67 21.10 -7.78
CA PRO A 229 26.68 20.44 -9.06
C PRO A 229 27.93 19.56 -9.09
N VAL A 230 27.79 18.25 -8.87
CA VAL A 230 28.61 17.33 -9.64
C VAL A 230 28.16 17.56 -11.08
N CYS A 231 28.92 18.42 -11.78
CA CYS A 231 28.72 18.76 -13.18
C CYS A 231 28.87 17.51 -14.06
N VAL A 232 27.84 16.68 -14.09
CA VAL A 232 27.11 16.53 -15.33
C VAL A 232 25.76 17.13 -15.01
N PRO A 233 25.35 18.26 -15.62
CA PRO A 233 23.95 18.60 -15.58
C PRO A 233 23.25 17.40 -16.20
N VAL A 234 22.62 16.57 -15.38
CA VAL A 234 21.30 16.12 -15.77
C VAL A 234 20.52 17.43 -15.79
N THR A 235 20.60 18.13 -16.94
CA THR A 235 19.53 19.01 -17.37
C THR A 235 18.30 18.24 -16.97
N PRO A 236 17.42 18.77 -16.11
CA PRO A 236 16.13 18.14 -15.95
C PRO A 236 15.62 18.11 -17.39
N VAL A 237 15.66 16.93 -18.00
CA VAL A 237 14.72 16.63 -19.05
C VAL A 237 13.45 16.85 -18.26
N LEU A 238 12.85 18.02 -18.47
CA LEU A 238 11.43 18.16 -18.30
C LEU A 238 10.93 17.04 -19.19
N GLU A 239 10.80 15.84 -18.61
CA GLU A 239 10.02 14.79 -19.22
C GLU A 239 8.70 15.49 -19.40
N GLU A 240 8.42 15.84 -20.66
CA GLU A 240 7.15 16.42 -21.05
C GLU A 240 6.13 15.43 -20.53
N GLN A 241 5.50 15.77 -19.40
CA GLN A 241 4.48 14.92 -18.83
C GLN A 241 3.50 14.67 -19.96
N PRO A 242 3.13 13.41 -20.20
CA PRO A 242 2.26 13.07 -21.32
C PRO A 242 1.01 13.93 -21.25
N ASP A 243 0.49 14.30 -22.42
CA ASP A 243 -0.68 15.16 -22.48
C ASP A 243 -1.91 14.50 -21.85
N ASN A 244 -1.95 13.17 -21.78
CA ASN A 244 -3.08 12.41 -21.25
C ASN A 244 -2.63 11.30 -20.28
N ILE A 245 -3.07 11.39 -19.03
CA ILE A 245 -2.77 10.45 -17.95
C ILE A 245 -4.09 9.92 -17.40
N PHE A 246 -4.17 8.60 -17.24
CA PHE A 246 -5.29 7.92 -16.58
C PHE A 246 -4.80 6.68 -15.83
N HIS A 247 -4.19 6.87 -14.68
CA HIS A 247 -3.65 5.76 -13.89
C HIS A 247 -3.97 5.85 -12.40
N LYS A 248 -3.83 4.71 -11.72
CA LYS A 248 -4.10 4.58 -10.29
C LYS A 248 -2.79 4.70 -9.50
N ARG A 249 -2.71 5.71 -8.65
CA ARG A 249 -1.58 5.94 -7.73
C ARG A 249 -2.03 5.66 -6.29
N GLY A 250 -1.82 4.43 -5.85
CA GLY A 250 -2.34 3.95 -4.56
C GLY A 250 -3.86 3.83 -4.56
N ASP A 251 -4.54 4.55 -3.68
CA ASP A 251 -6.01 4.57 -3.57
C ASP A 251 -6.66 5.74 -4.35
N VAL A 252 -5.88 6.48 -5.14
CA VAL A 252 -6.29 7.71 -5.84
C VAL A 252 -5.98 7.59 -7.34
N TRP A 253 -6.84 8.15 -8.18
CA TRP A 253 -6.63 8.25 -9.62
C TRP A 253 -6.01 9.58 -9.98
N GLU A 254 -4.86 9.56 -10.67
CA GLU A 254 -4.24 10.77 -11.21
C GLU A 254 -4.63 10.89 -12.68
N LEU A 255 -5.24 12.03 -13.02
CA LEU A 255 -5.88 12.27 -14.30
C LEU A 255 -5.31 13.54 -14.94
N ARG A 256 -5.01 13.46 -16.23
CA ARG A 256 -4.58 14.59 -17.06
C ARG A 256 -5.17 14.42 -18.45
N PHE A 257 -5.63 15.50 -19.05
CA PHE A 257 -6.16 15.49 -20.40
C PHE A 257 -5.71 16.73 -21.17
N ASN A 258 -5.27 16.52 -22.41
CA ASN A 258 -4.84 17.55 -23.35
C ASN A 258 -3.85 18.57 -22.75
N GLY A 259 -2.84 18.07 -22.02
CA GLY A 259 -1.75 18.88 -21.48
C GLY A 259 -2.13 19.81 -20.32
N LYS A 260 -3.37 19.75 -19.83
CA LYS A 260 -3.82 20.55 -18.68
C LYS A 260 -3.13 20.13 -17.38
N LYS A 261 -3.32 20.92 -16.32
CA LYS A 261 -2.80 20.59 -14.99
C LYS A 261 -3.41 19.26 -14.48
N PRO A 262 -2.58 18.29 -14.06
CA PRO A 262 -3.09 17.03 -13.54
C PRO A 262 -3.89 17.24 -12.25
N PHE A 263 -4.91 16.42 -12.04
CA PHE A 263 -5.74 16.43 -10.85
C PHE A 263 -6.01 15.01 -10.35
N ASN A 264 -6.41 14.91 -9.09
CA ASN A 264 -6.57 13.64 -8.40
C ASN A 264 -8.03 13.37 -8.06
N LEU A 265 -8.50 12.16 -8.36
CA LEU A 265 -9.84 11.70 -8.06
C LEU A 265 -9.80 10.51 -7.09
N SER A 266 -10.30 10.72 -5.87
CA SER A 266 -10.40 9.68 -4.84
C SER A 266 -11.80 9.04 -4.75
N SER A 267 -12.76 9.53 -5.53
CA SER A 267 -14.15 9.05 -5.58
C SER A 267 -14.42 8.28 -6.87
N ALA A 268 -15.42 7.40 -6.89
CA ALA A 268 -15.83 6.63 -8.08
C ALA A 268 -14.77 5.63 -8.63
N GLY A 269 -13.97 5.03 -7.74
CA GLY A 269 -12.86 4.13 -8.11
C GLY A 269 -13.21 3.03 -9.10
N LYS A 270 -14.35 2.32 -8.92
CA LYS A 270 -14.78 1.26 -9.87
C LYS A 270 -15.11 1.79 -11.27
N GLY A 271 -15.67 2.99 -11.37
CA GLY A 271 -15.92 3.62 -12.68
C GLY A 271 -14.63 3.99 -13.40
N CYS A 272 -13.63 4.48 -12.65
CA CYS A 272 -12.30 4.75 -13.20
C CYS A 272 -11.58 3.45 -13.62
N GLU A 273 -11.70 2.36 -12.87
CA GLU A 273 -11.15 1.05 -13.27
C GLU A 273 -11.71 0.61 -14.63
N TYR A 274 -13.03 0.71 -14.82
CA TYR A 274 -13.66 0.38 -16.10
C TYR A 274 -13.24 1.30 -17.25
N ILE A 275 -13.13 2.61 -17.00
CA ILE A 275 -12.67 3.56 -18.01
C ILE A 275 -11.23 3.24 -18.42
N ARG A 276 -10.33 2.95 -17.46
CA ARG A 276 -8.94 2.58 -17.76
C ARG A 276 -8.86 1.37 -18.70
N GLU A 277 -9.66 0.33 -18.45
CA GLU A 277 -9.68 -0.87 -19.31
C GLU A 277 -10.08 -0.56 -20.77
N LEU A 278 -10.98 0.40 -20.97
CA LEU A 278 -11.33 0.88 -22.31
C LEU A 278 -10.21 1.73 -22.93
N LEU A 279 -9.54 2.57 -22.14
CA LEU A 279 -8.45 3.43 -22.63
C LEU A 279 -7.19 2.63 -23.02
N ILE A 280 -6.96 1.47 -22.41
CA ILE A 280 -5.88 0.54 -22.78
C ILE A 280 -6.12 -0.08 -24.16
N ARG A 281 -7.40 -0.22 -24.57
CA ARG A 281 -7.81 -0.89 -25.80
C ARG A 281 -8.63 0.04 -26.70
N PRO A 282 -8.03 1.14 -27.21
CA PRO A 282 -8.76 2.06 -28.07
C PRO A 282 -9.22 1.34 -29.35
N ASN A 283 -10.45 1.64 -29.79
CA ASN A 283 -11.11 1.07 -30.96
C ASN A 283 -11.35 -0.45 -30.92
N GLN A 284 -11.23 -1.07 -29.75
CA GLN A 284 -11.55 -2.48 -29.54
C GLN A 284 -12.74 -2.58 -28.59
N ASP A 285 -13.79 -3.29 -29.01
CA ASP A 285 -14.91 -3.57 -28.16
C ASP A 285 -14.58 -4.74 -27.23
N ALA A 286 -15.00 -4.65 -25.97
CA ALA A 286 -14.84 -5.73 -25.01
C ALA A 286 -16.17 -5.95 -24.29
N PRO A 287 -16.61 -7.21 -24.12
CA PRO A 287 -17.86 -7.48 -23.46
C PRO A 287 -17.87 -7.01 -22.01
N VAL A 288 -18.97 -6.40 -21.54
CA VAL A 288 -19.02 -5.77 -20.21
C VAL A 288 -18.66 -6.75 -19.08
N TRP A 289 -19.05 -8.01 -19.19
CA TRP A 289 -18.75 -9.00 -18.15
C TRP A 289 -17.24 -9.27 -18.01
N GLU A 290 -16.46 -9.18 -19.10
CA GLU A 290 -15.00 -9.31 -19.05
C GLU A 290 -14.36 -8.11 -18.34
N ILE A 291 -14.86 -6.89 -18.61
CA ILE A 291 -14.39 -5.66 -17.97
C ILE A 291 -14.75 -5.62 -16.47
N VAL A 292 -15.95 -6.10 -16.10
CA VAL A 292 -16.47 -6.03 -14.74
C VAL A 292 -15.94 -7.16 -13.84
N ALA A 293 -15.68 -8.36 -14.38
CA ALA A 293 -15.34 -9.56 -13.60
C ALA A 293 -13.84 -9.68 -13.24
N ASN A 294 -13.10 -8.57 -13.16
CA ASN A 294 -11.74 -8.63 -12.63
C ASN A 294 -11.78 -8.84 -11.11
N ASP A 295 -11.30 -10.02 -10.70
CA ASP A 295 -11.06 -10.57 -9.34
C ASP A 295 -12.13 -11.36 -8.55
N GLU A 296 -13.32 -11.69 -9.06
CA GLU A 296 -14.17 -12.69 -8.38
C GLU A 296 -14.88 -13.68 -9.35
N SER A 297 -14.55 -14.97 -9.19
CA SER A 297 -15.16 -16.19 -9.76
C SER A 297 -14.80 -16.58 -11.20
N ASP A 298 -13.76 -17.42 -11.33
CA ASP A 298 -13.41 -18.16 -12.56
C ASP A 298 -14.55 -19.09 -13.05
N LEU A 299 -15.45 -19.52 -12.17
CA LEU A 299 -16.60 -20.35 -12.49
C LEU A 299 -17.71 -19.58 -13.22
N LEU A 300 -17.96 -18.32 -12.84
CA LEU A 300 -18.94 -17.45 -13.51
C LEU A 300 -18.41 -16.98 -14.88
N LYS A 301 -17.10 -16.73 -14.98
CA LYS A 301 -16.41 -16.45 -16.25
C LYS A 301 -16.55 -17.61 -17.23
N ALA A 302 -16.37 -18.85 -16.77
CA ALA A 302 -16.56 -20.05 -17.59
C ALA A 302 -18.02 -20.24 -18.02
N ALA A 303 -18.98 -20.02 -17.11
CA ALA A 303 -20.42 -20.17 -17.40
C ALA A 303 -20.95 -19.14 -18.40
N LEU A 304 -20.52 -17.88 -18.30
CA LEU A 304 -20.95 -16.80 -19.20
C LEU A 304 -20.26 -16.86 -20.58
N GLY A 305 -19.05 -17.43 -20.66
CA GLY A 305 -18.30 -17.58 -21.90
C GLY A 305 -18.69 -18.79 -22.77
N GLN A 306 -19.29 -19.84 -22.18
CA GLN A 306 -19.62 -21.08 -22.89
C GLN A 306 -21.11 -21.23 -23.27
N VAL A 307 -22.03 -20.49 -22.62
CA VAL A 307 -23.47 -20.64 -22.86
C VAL A 307 -23.96 -19.48 -23.74
N GLY A 308 -24.11 -19.74 -25.04
CA GLY A 308 -24.87 -18.85 -25.93
C GLY A 308 -26.33 -18.73 -25.46
N ASP A 309 -26.90 -17.52 -25.54
CA ASP A 309 -28.28 -16.99 -25.31
C ASP A 309 -29.42 -17.85 -24.69
N SER A 310 -29.12 -18.92 -23.96
CA SER A 310 -30.09 -19.94 -23.58
C SER A 310 -30.49 -19.83 -22.11
N LYS A 311 -31.80 -19.87 -21.84
CA LYS A 311 -32.33 -20.14 -20.49
C LYS A 311 -32.06 -21.61 -20.14
N ILE A 312 -31.66 -21.84 -18.89
CA ILE A 312 -31.49 -23.19 -18.35
C ILE A 312 -32.88 -23.75 -18.01
N ASP A 313 -33.20 -24.94 -18.53
CA ASP A 313 -34.52 -25.58 -18.45
C ASP A 313 -34.93 -25.92 -16.99
N PRO A 314 -36.06 -25.38 -16.49
CA PRO A 314 -36.60 -25.69 -15.16
C PRO A 314 -36.90 -27.18 -14.92
N GLU A 315 -37.22 -27.95 -15.97
CA GLU A 315 -37.53 -29.39 -15.88
C GLU A 315 -36.28 -30.21 -15.50
N GLY A 316 -35.12 -29.80 -16.01
CA GLY A 316 -33.82 -30.40 -15.71
C GLY A 316 -33.43 -30.26 -14.24
N LEU A 317 -33.65 -29.09 -13.63
CA LEU A 317 -33.33 -28.84 -12.22
C LEU A 317 -34.17 -29.68 -11.24
N LYS A 318 -35.45 -29.89 -11.56
CA LYS A 318 -36.32 -30.78 -10.79
C LYS A 318 -35.77 -32.21 -10.79
N THR A 319 -35.24 -32.66 -11.92
CA THR A 319 -34.60 -33.98 -12.06
C THR A 319 -33.35 -34.10 -11.19
N TYR A 320 -32.50 -33.06 -11.13
CA TYR A 320 -31.32 -33.05 -10.26
C TYR A 320 -31.67 -33.06 -8.77
N TYR A 321 -32.66 -32.29 -8.34
CA TYR A 321 -33.11 -32.30 -6.93
C TYR A 321 -33.68 -33.66 -6.51
N ASN A 322 -34.42 -34.33 -7.40
CA ASN A 322 -34.94 -35.67 -7.15
C ASN A 322 -33.80 -36.69 -7.00
N ARG A 323 -32.79 -36.65 -7.87
CA ARG A 323 -31.60 -37.52 -7.78
C ARG A 323 -30.82 -37.29 -6.49
N LEU A 324 -30.60 -36.03 -6.12
CA LEU A 324 -29.88 -35.67 -4.89
C LEU A 324 -30.66 -36.12 -3.65
N THR A 325 -31.98 -36.01 -3.66
CA THR A 325 -32.83 -36.50 -2.56
C THR A 325 -32.76 -38.02 -2.44
N ALA A 326 -32.80 -38.75 -3.55
CA ALA A 326 -32.69 -40.20 -3.57
C ALA A 326 -31.31 -40.67 -3.06
N ALA A 327 -30.22 -40.08 -3.57
CA ALA A 327 -28.85 -40.44 -3.16
C ALA A 327 -28.56 -40.15 -1.68
N ASN A 328 -29.06 -39.04 -1.13
CA ASN A 328 -28.93 -38.77 0.31
C ASN A 328 -29.73 -39.77 1.17
N ALA A 329 -30.93 -40.17 0.74
CA ALA A 329 -31.73 -41.16 1.45
C ALA A 329 -31.07 -42.55 1.43
N GLU A 330 -30.35 -42.89 0.37
CA GLU A 330 -29.55 -44.11 0.29
C GLU A 330 -28.28 -44.03 1.14
N LEU A 331 -27.63 -42.86 1.19
CA LEU A 331 -26.46 -42.64 2.06
C LEU A 331 -26.83 -42.81 3.54
N GLU A 332 -27.97 -42.26 3.98
CA GLU A 332 -28.46 -42.45 5.35
C GLU A 332 -28.75 -43.92 5.67
N LYS A 333 -29.22 -44.71 4.70
CA LYS A 333 -29.43 -46.16 4.87
C LYS A 333 -28.10 -46.91 4.94
N ALA A 334 -27.13 -46.56 4.09
CA ALA A 334 -25.80 -47.16 4.10
C ALA A 334 -25.09 -46.88 5.44
N GLN A 335 -25.19 -45.65 5.96
CA GLN A 335 -24.64 -45.26 7.27
C GLN A 335 -25.29 -46.02 8.44
N LYS A 336 -26.59 -46.29 8.38
CA LYS A 336 -27.29 -47.09 9.43
C LYS A 336 -26.94 -48.57 9.39
N ASN A 337 -26.48 -49.05 8.24
CA ASN A 337 -26.12 -50.46 8.03
C ASN A 337 -24.61 -50.70 8.13
N ASP A 338 -23.81 -49.68 8.51
CA ASP A 338 -22.34 -49.70 8.56
C ASP A 338 -21.70 -50.23 7.25
N ASP A 339 -22.30 -49.92 6.10
CA ASP A 339 -21.73 -50.26 4.77
C ASP A 339 -20.82 -49.13 4.29
N ASP A 340 -19.57 -49.15 4.76
CA ASP A 340 -18.55 -48.14 4.44
C ASP A 340 -18.32 -48.00 2.92
N ALA A 341 -18.31 -49.12 2.19
CA ALA A 341 -18.08 -49.12 0.76
C ALA A 341 -19.24 -48.46 -0.02
N ALA A 342 -20.49 -48.60 0.45
CA ALA A 342 -21.63 -47.89 -0.10
C ALA A 342 -21.64 -46.40 0.30
N CYS A 343 -21.20 -46.07 1.51
CA CYS A 343 -21.08 -44.68 1.96
C CYS A 343 -20.11 -43.87 1.10
N ASP A 344 -18.95 -44.43 0.78
CA ASP A 344 -17.94 -43.76 -0.06
C ASP A 344 -18.47 -43.52 -1.48
N ARG A 345 -19.05 -44.55 -2.12
CA ARG A 345 -19.62 -44.42 -3.48
C ARG A 345 -20.72 -43.37 -3.56
N LEU A 346 -21.66 -43.37 -2.60
CA LEU A 346 -22.77 -42.42 -2.58
C LEU A 346 -22.31 -41.00 -2.28
N THR A 347 -21.26 -40.84 -1.47
CA THR A 347 -20.64 -39.52 -1.20
C THR A 347 -20.00 -38.94 -2.46
N GLU A 348 -19.29 -39.75 -3.25
CA GLU A 348 -18.74 -39.34 -4.55
C GLU A 348 -19.84 -38.98 -5.55
N GLU A 349 -20.91 -39.78 -5.62
CA GLU A 349 -22.06 -39.51 -6.50
C GLU A 349 -22.76 -38.18 -6.14
N ILE A 350 -23.00 -37.94 -4.85
CA ILE A 350 -23.58 -36.68 -4.36
C ILE A 350 -22.68 -35.49 -4.69
N ALA A 351 -21.36 -35.64 -4.57
CA ALA A 351 -20.41 -34.59 -4.94
C ALA A 351 -20.46 -34.28 -6.45
N GLY A 352 -20.55 -35.30 -7.30
CA GLY A 352 -20.70 -35.15 -8.76
C GLY A 352 -21.99 -34.41 -9.14
N ILE A 353 -23.14 -34.81 -8.57
CA ILE A 353 -24.43 -34.15 -8.83
C ILE A 353 -24.41 -32.68 -8.38
N ARG A 354 -23.80 -32.36 -7.24
CA ARG A 354 -23.63 -30.97 -6.77
C ARG A 354 -22.75 -30.15 -7.71
N GLN A 355 -21.73 -30.75 -8.29
CA GLN A 355 -20.86 -30.08 -9.26
C GLN A 355 -21.63 -29.76 -10.55
N GLU A 356 -22.47 -30.67 -11.05
CA GLU A 356 -23.34 -30.43 -12.20
C GLU A 356 -24.36 -29.31 -11.93
N VAL A 357 -25.00 -29.31 -10.76
CA VAL A 357 -25.97 -28.27 -10.36
C VAL A 357 -25.31 -26.89 -10.19
N ASN A 358 -24.11 -26.82 -9.62
CA ASN A 358 -23.37 -25.57 -9.46
C ASN A 358 -22.86 -25.00 -10.80
N ARG A 359 -22.75 -25.80 -11.85
CA ARG A 359 -22.45 -25.29 -13.21
C ARG A 359 -23.63 -24.53 -13.80
N VAL A 360 -24.85 -24.83 -13.35
CA VAL A 360 -26.11 -24.28 -13.90
C VAL A 360 -26.87 -23.38 -12.91
N THR A 361 -26.45 -23.31 -11.65
CA THR A 361 -27.08 -22.50 -10.59
C THR A 361 -26.05 -21.86 -9.67
N HIS A 362 -26.40 -20.73 -9.04
CA HIS A 362 -25.64 -20.12 -7.95
C HIS A 362 -26.55 -20.01 -6.72
N ASN A 363 -26.15 -20.59 -5.58
CA ASN A 363 -26.97 -20.68 -4.36
C ASN A 363 -28.39 -21.28 -4.59
N GLY A 364 -28.50 -22.29 -5.45
CA GLY A 364 -29.75 -23.03 -5.70
C GLY A 364 -30.78 -22.29 -6.58
N LYS A 365 -30.45 -21.12 -7.12
CA LYS A 365 -31.30 -20.38 -8.08
C LYS A 365 -30.79 -20.54 -9.50
N ILE A 366 -31.72 -20.69 -10.45
CA ILE A 366 -31.43 -20.69 -11.89
C ILE A 366 -30.74 -19.38 -12.24
N ILE A 367 -29.56 -19.47 -12.85
CA ILE A 367 -28.89 -18.28 -13.38
C ILE A 367 -29.57 -17.96 -14.71
N ASP A 368 -30.37 -16.89 -14.75
CA ASP A 368 -30.74 -16.28 -16.02
C ASP A 368 -29.53 -15.47 -16.52
N VAL A 369 -28.79 -16.07 -17.45
CA VAL A 369 -27.59 -15.49 -18.05
C VAL A 369 -27.87 -14.11 -18.65
N ASN A 370 -29.05 -13.90 -19.22
CA ASN A 370 -29.45 -12.62 -19.81
C ASN A 370 -29.76 -11.58 -18.72
N GLU A 371 -30.34 -12.01 -17.60
CA GLU A 371 -30.54 -11.15 -16.44
C GLU A 371 -29.20 -10.71 -15.82
N GLU A 372 -28.25 -11.62 -15.65
CA GLU A 372 -26.93 -11.32 -15.10
C GLU A 372 -26.09 -10.43 -16.04
N LYS A 373 -26.08 -10.71 -17.35
CA LYS A 373 -25.47 -9.81 -18.36
C LYS A 373 -26.05 -8.38 -18.25
N ARG A 374 -27.37 -8.26 -18.10
CA ARG A 374 -28.05 -6.97 -17.92
C ARG A 374 -27.70 -6.29 -16.59
N LYS A 375 -27.53 -7.03 -15.49
CA LYS A 375 -27.08 -6.48 -14.21
C LYS A 375 -25.66 -5.94 -14.30
N HIS A 376 -24.74 -6.69 -14.91
CA HIS A 376 -23.36 -6.23 -15.14
C HIS A 376 -23.32 -5.00 -16.04
N TYR A 377 -24.08 -4.98 -17.14
CA TYR A 377 -24.25 -3.80 -18.00
C TYR A 377 -24.74 -2.56 -17.21
N ASN A 378 -25.81 -2.72 -16.42
CA ASN A 378 -26.35 -1.62 -15.63
C ASN A 378 -25.38 -1.13 -14.55
N SER A 379 -24.64 -2.04 -13.92
CA SER A 379 -23.62 -1.71 -12.92
C SER A 379 -22.46 -0.92 -13.54
N PHE A 380 -21.92 -1.41 -14.66
CA PHE A 380 -20.90 -0.76 -15.47
C PHE A 380 -21.34 0.64 -15.89
N LEU A 381 -22.52 0.76 -16.50
CA LEU A 381 -23.06 2.04 -17.00
C LEU A 381 -23.17 3.07 -15.88
N ARG A 382 -23.71 2.68 -14.71
CA ARG A 382 -23.86 3.57 -13.56
C ARG A 382 -22.49 3.99 -12.99
N ALA A 383 -21.53 3.08 -12.94
CA ALA A 383 -20.19 3.36 -12.42
C ALA A 383 -19.41 4.31 -13.33
N VAL A 384 -19.38 4.04 -14.65
CA VAL A 384 -18.71 4.87 -15.65
C VAL A 384 -19.33 6.27 -15.69
N LYS A 385 -20.67 6.38 -15.78
CA LYS A 385 -21.34 7.69 -15.76
C LYS A 385 -21.02 8.50 -14.51
N ARG A 386 -21.01 7.85 -13.33
CA ARG A 386 -20.63 8.52 -12.07
C ARG A 386 -19.20 9.04 -12.10
N ALA A 387 -18.26 8.25 -12.64
CA ALA A 387 -16.87 8.67 -12.77
C ALA A 387 -16.74 9.87 -13.73
N ILE A 388 -17.39 9.84 -14.89
CA ILE A 388 -17.40 10.96 -15.84
C ILE A 388 -17.99 12.23 -15.22
N THR A 389 -19.11 12.13 -14.47
CA THR A 389 -19.66 13.27 -13.74
C THR A 389 -18.65 13.87 -12.77
N LYS A 390 -17.94 13.01 -12.01
CA LYS A 390 -16.92 13.46 -11.06
C LYS A 390 -15.69 14.07 -11.72
N ILE A 391 -15.29 13.56 -12.88
CA ILE A 391 -14.28 14.19 -13.73
C ILE A 391 -14.74 15.58 -14.16
N GLY A 392 -16.00 15.71 -14.60
CA GLY A 392 -16.59 16.97 -15.08
C GLY A 392 -16.69 18.08 -14.03
N GLU A 393 -16.76 17.74 -12.74
CA GLU A 393 -16.67 18.72 -11.64
C GLU A 393 -15.32 19.45 -11.61
N THR A 394 -14.26 18.85 -12.17
CA THR A 394 -12.90 19.42 -12.20
C THR A 394 -12.47 19.82 -13.63
N ASP A 395 -12.77 18.99 -14.62
CA ASP A 395 -12.46 19.23 -16.03
C ASP A 395 -13.65 18.85 -16.93
N ALA A 396 -14.48 19.84 -17.25
CA ALA A 396 -15.64 19.67 -18.11
C ALA A 396 -15.27 19.18 -19.52
N ALA A 397 -14.14 19.65 -20.08
CA ALA A 397 -13.72 19.26 -21.42
C ALA A 397 -13.28 17.78 -21.46
N PHE A 398 -12.67 17.30 -20.37
CA PHE A 398 -12.32 15.88 -20.27
C PHE A 398 -13.57 15.00 -20.14
N ALA A 399 -14.56 15.42 -19.35
CA ALA A 399 -15.83 14.69 -19.25
C ALA A 399 -16.58 14.67 -20.59
N GLU A 400 -16.58 15.77 -21.34
CA GLU A 400 -17.16 15.85 -22.69
C GLU A 400 -16.48 14.90 -23.66
N HIS A 401 -15.15 14.87 -23.66
CA HIS A 401 -14.37 13.92 -24.46
C HIS A 401 -14.77 12.46 -24.21
N LEU A 402 -14.84 12.06 -22.94
CA LEU A 402 -15.24 10.70 -22.56
C LEU A 402 -16.69 10.39 -22.95
N ASN A 403 -17.61 11.35 -22.81
CA ASN A 403 -19.00 11.16 -23.23
C ASN A 403 -19.15 10.98 -24.74
N ASN A 404 -18.35 11.67 -25.54
CA ASN A 404 -18.39 11.58 -27.00
C ASN A 404 -17.65 10.35 -27.54
N SER A 405 -16.63 9.88 -26.82
CA SER A 405 -15.73 8.82 -27.28
C SER A 405 -16.08 7.43 -26.72
N ILE A 406 -16.84 7.32 -25.63
CA ILE A 406 -17.26 6.01 -25.10
C ILE A 406 -18.62 5.65 -25.67
N HIS A 407 -18.67 4.62 -26.51
CA HIS A 407 -19.91 4.05 -27.00
C HIS A 407 -20.36 2.92 -26.08
N TYR A 408 -21.57 3.05 -25.54
CA TYR A 408 -22.15 2.07 -24.63
C TYR A 408 -22.85 0.94 -25.40
N GLY A 409 -22.83 -0.25 -24.81
CA GLY A 409 -23.53 -1.43 -25.29
C GLY A 409 -23.14 -2.64 -24.43
N ASN A 410 -23.58 -3.84 -24.81
CA ASN A 410 -23.05 -5.07 -24.19
C ASN A 410 -21.54 -5.23 -24.44
N HIS A 411 -21.03 -4.56 -25.48
CA HIS A 411 -19.64 -4.50 -25.89
C HIS A 411 -19.23 -3.02 -25.97
N PRO A 412 -18.95 -2.37 -24.83
CA PRO A 412 -18.48 -0.99 -24.83
C PRO A 412 -17.14 -0.85 -25.54
N VAL A 413 -16.97 0.29 -26.20
CA VAL A 413 -15.73 0.65 -26.90
C VAL A 413 -15.40 2.11 -26.63
N TYR A 414 -14.11 2.40 -26.46
CA TYR A 414 -13.59 3.75 -26.50
C TYR A 414 -13.04 4.04 -27.90
N ASN A 415 -13.74 4.90 -28.64
CA ASN A 415 -13.48 5.25 -30.03
C ASN A 415 -13.39 6.79 -30.17
N PRO A 416 -12.23 7.38 -29.89
CA PRO A 416 -12.03 8.82 -30.02
C PRO A 416 -11.93 9.25 -31.49
N PRO A 417 -12.32 10.50 -31.83
CA PRO A 417 -12.29 11.01 -33.21
C PRO A 417 -10.86 11.10 -33.80
N SER A 418 -9.85 11.21 -32.94
CA SER A 418 -8.44 11.12 -33.29
C SER A 418 -7.74 10.15 -32.33
N PRO A 419 -6.66 9.48 -32.77
CA PRO A 419 -5.86 8.65 -31.88
C PRO A 419 -5.29 9.47 -30.72
N ILE A 420 -5.58 9.05 -29.49
CA ILE A 420 -5.07 9.66 -28.26
C ILE A 420 -4.20 8.63 -27.55
N GLN A 421 -2.96 9.01 -27.24
CA GLN A 421 -2.08 8.21 -26.40
C GLN A 421 -2.38 8.49 -24.94
N TRP A 422 -2.62 7.42 -24.18
CA TRP A 422 -2.91 7.47 -22.75
C TRP A 422 -1.80 6.77 -21.97
N GLU A 423 -1.26 7.45 -20.95
CA GLU A 423 -0.48 6.78 -19.91
C GLU A 423 -1.44 6.16 -18.89
N THR A 424 -1.61 4.85 -18.96
CA THR A 424 -2.55 4.08 -18.12
C THR A 424 -1.86 3.18 -17.09
N ASP A 425 -0.56 2.97 -17.26
CA ASP A 425 0.31 2.28 -16.32
C ASP A 425 1.18 3.30 -15.61
N HIS A 426 1.32 3.18 -14.29
CA HIS A 426 2.32 3.95 -13.59
C HIS A 426 3.69 3.44 -14.03
N VAL A 427 4.36 4.14 -14.95
CA VAL A 427 5.73 3.82 -15.33
C VAL A 427 6.60 4.10 -14.11
N VAL A 428 7.01 3.04 -13.40
CA VAL A 428 8.17 3.12 -12.52
C VAL A 428 9.36 3.16 -13.46
N VAL A 429 9.73 4.36 -13.92
CA VAL A 429 10.98 4.56 -14.63
C VAL A 429 12.07 4.15 -13.65
N ASN A 430 12.68 2.99 -13.89
CA ASN A 430 13.91 2.59 -13.23
C ASN A 430 15.02 3.47 -13.81
N SER A 431 15.28 4.61 -13.18
CA SER A 431 16.48 5.41 -13.38
C SER A 431 17.25 5.58 -12.08
#